data_AF-A6TQ16-F1
#
_entry.id   AF-A6TQ16-F1
#
_cell.length_a   1.000
_cell.length_b   1.000
_cell.length_c   1.000
_cell.angle_alpha   90.00
_cell.angle_beta   90.00
_cell.angle_gamma   90.00
#
_symmetry.space_group_name_H-M   'P 1'
#
loop_
_entity.id
_entity.type
_entity.pdbx_description
1 polymer ?
#
loop_
_entity_poly.entity_id
_entity_poly.type
_entity_poly.pdbx_seq_one_letter_code
_entity_poly.pdbx_strand_id
1 'polypeptide(L)'
;MKVCPECYSDNVERTSSIGARLFICIFLLFIPFGIFICWIPFVFPHRFICKVCGKDDKEEMMVAIDWRESEILLENQKTLENNLRPKFDRWFNFEDSLYKIVKARGYLLLLKVTKNNIETLLIKEYSSDTNIIKTTSSLSNKFKALKTNSAANNSMNNSGYNSSIYDSIINKMILTPIGNELITEEEFDSFKKGIDNLFHFLESNQLLIEPIEVSINQRT
;
A
#
# COMPACT_ATOMS: atom_id res chain seq x y z
N MET A 1 21.88 10.18 5.10
CA MET A 1 20.80 10.18 4.08
C MET A 1 19.45 10.25 4.77
N LYS A 2 18.36 10.62 4.06
CA LYS A 2 17.01 10.61 4.65
C LYS A 2 16.25 9.43 4.09
N VAL A 3 15.63 8.64 4.97
CA VAL A 3 14.79 7.51 4.57
C VAL A 3 13.37 7.71 5.05
N CYS A 4 12.43 7.07 4.36
CA CYS A 4 11.05 7.04 4.77
C CYS A 4 10.89 6.24 6.08
N PRO A 5 10.22 6.77 7.12
CA PRO A 5 10.01 6.04 8.37
C PRO A 5 9.13 4.80 8.20
N GLU A 6 8.30 4.73 7.15
CA GLU A 6 7.38 3.61 6.93
C GLU A 6 8.01 2.44 6.24
N CYS A 7 8.87 2.66 5.25
CA CYS A 7 9.41 1.57 4.42
C CYS A 7 10.95 1.52 4.46
N TYR A 8 11.59 2.45 5.18
CA TYR A 8 13.04 2.61 5.25
C TYR A 8 13.71 2.77 3.88
N SER A 9 12.95 3.12 2.84
CA SER A 9 13.51 3.42 1.53
C SER A 9 14.15 4.80 1.52
N ASP A 10 15.32 4.87 0.90
CA ASP A 10 16.07 6.07 0.54
C ASP A 10 15.47 6.84 -0.65
N ASN A 11 14.51 6.25 -1.37
CA ASN A 11 13.86 6.84 -2.53
C ASN A 11 12.76 7.84 -2.12
N VAL A 12 13.20 8.93 -1.50
CA VAL A 12 12.35 10.04 -1.06
C VAL A 12 12.57 11.25 -1.96
N GLU A 13 11.50 11.72 -2.58
CA GLU A 13 11.52 12.91 -3.43
C GLU A 13 11.08 14.13 -2.64
N ARG A 14 11.90 15.18 -2.69
CA ARG A 14 11.51 16.50 -2.18
C ARG A 14 10.54 17.12 -3.17
N THR A 15 9.25 17.12 -2.85
CA THR A 15 8.24 17.81 -3.63
C THR A 15 8.25 19.28 -3.29
N SER A 16 9.08 20.02 -4.01
CA SER A 16 8.89 21.46 -4.17
C SER A 16 9.04 21.82 -5.61
N SER A 17 7.94 22.20 -6.23
CA SER A 17 7.99 22.88 -7.52
C SER A 17 8.48 24.30 -7.29
N ILE A 18 9.81 24.46 -7.28
CA ILE A 18 10.45 25.77 -7.27
C ILE A 18 9.94 26.62 -8.45
N GLY A 19 9.69 25.98 -9.59
CA GLY A 19 9.10 26.59 -10.77
C GLY A 19 7.68 27.13 -10.53
N ALA A 20 6.80 26.36 -9.88
CA ALA A 20 5.45 26.85 -9.55
C ALA A 20 5.51 28.02 -8.56
N ARG A 21 6.41 27.98 -7.57
CA ARG A 21 6.61 29.09 -6.63
C ARG A 21 7.07 30.36 -7.38
N LEU A 22 8.04 30.24 -8.28
CA LEU A 22 8.52 31.35 -9.12
C LEU A 22 7.41 31.92 -10.01
N PHE A 23 6.61 31.05 -10.63
CA PHE A 23 5.49 31.48 -11.48
C PHE A 23 4.45 32.29 -10.69
N ILE A 24 4.07 31.81 -9.50
CA ILE A 24 3.17 32.52 -8.60
C ILE A 24 3.77 33.88 -8.18
N CYS A 25 5.08 33.93 -7.89
CA CYS A 25 5.77 35.18 -7.55
C CYS A 25 5.74 36.20 -8.70
N ILE A 26 5.99 35.76 -9.93
CA ILE A 26 5.91 36.61 -11.13
C ILE A 26 4.49 37.16 -11.29
N PHE A 27 3.46 36.33 -11.10
CA PHE A 27 2.07 36.77 -11.17
C PHE A 27 1.73 37.80 -10.08
N LEU A 28 2.21 37.58 -8.84
CA LEU A 28 1.99 38.50 -7.72
C LEU A 28 2.64 39.87 -7.95
N LEU A 29 3.75 39.99 -8.68
CA LEU A 29 4.40 41.29 -8.94
C LEU A 29 3.53 42.28 -9.71
N PHE A 30 2.52 41.81 -10.45
CA PHE A 30 1.58 42.68 -11.18
C PHE A 30 0.42 43.20 -10.31
N ILE A 31 0.30 42.73 -9.06
CA ILE A 31 -0.73 43.16 -8.11
C ILE A 31 -0.13 44.27 -7.22
N PRO A 32 -0.84 45.38 -6.97
CA PRO A 32 -0.39 46.38 -6.01
C PRO A 32 -0.13 45.74 -4.64
N PHE A 33 0.99 46.10 -4.01
CA PHE A 33 1.53 45.46 -2.79
C PHE A 33 1.98 43.99 -2.95
N GLY A 34 1.98 43.44 -4.16
CA GLY A 34 2.38 42.05 -4.41
C GLY A 34 3.81 41.72 -4.01
N ILE A 35 4.72 42.70 -4.04
CA ILE A 35 6.09 42.54 -3.55
C ILE A 35 6.14 42.16 -2.05
N PHE A 36 5.20 42.67 -1.25
CA PHE A 36 5.09 42.32 0.17
C PHE A 36 4.48 40.94 0.41
N ILE A 37 3.84 40.33 -0.60
CA ILE A 37 3.20 39.00 -0.52
C ILE A 37 4.09 37.93 -1.17
N CYS A 38 5.04 38.34 -2.02
CA CYS A 38 5.92 37.48 -2.83
C CYS A 38 6.80 36.51 -2.01
N TRP A 39 7.06 36.78 -0.73
CA TRP A 39 7.83 35.88 0.14
C TRP A 39 7.00 34.73 0.72
N ILE A 40 5.67 34.83 0.76
CA ILE A 40 4.78 33.83 1.37
C ILE A 40 4.97 32.41 0.78
N PRO A 41 5.06 32.22 -0.55
CA PRO A 41 5.33 30.90 -1.15
C PRO A 41 6.63 30.23 -0.68
N PHE A 42 7.61 31.00 -0.21
CA PHE A 42 8.90 30.49 0.25
C PHE A 42 8.89 30.03 1.71
N VAL A 43 7.93 30.50 2.51
CA VAL A 43 7.76 30.09 3.93
C VAL A 43 7.19 28.69 4.05
N PHE A 44 6.45 28.22 3.04
CA PHE A 44 5.85 26.89 3.10
C PHE A 44 6.93 25.79 3.11
N PRO A 45 6.94 24.92 4.14
CA PRO A 45 7.94 23.88 4.26
C PRO A 45 7.86 22.93 3.08
N HIS A 46 9.01 22.37 2.73
CA HIS A 46 9.08 21.36 1.69
C HIS A 46 8.38 20.09 2.16
N ARG A 47 7.68 19.45 1.23
CA ARG A 47 7.08 18.14 1.46
C ARG A 47 7.98 17.07 0.88
N PHE A 48 8.00 15.91 1.53
CA PHE A 48 8.81 14.78 1.10
C PHE A 48 7.88 13.61 0.84
N ILE A 49 7.88 13.16 -0.42
CA ILE A 49 7.07 12.02 -0.84
C ILE A 49 8.00 10.83 -1.06
N CYS A 50 7.75 9.77 -0.32
CA CYS A 50 8.41 8.50 -0.60
C CYS A 50 7.87 7.94 -1.92
N LYS A 51 8.70 7.76 -2.94
CA LYS A 51 8.26 7.17 -4.23
C LYS A 51 7.78 5.73 -4.07
N VAL A 52 8.30 5.09 -3.03
CA VAL A 52 8.02 3.71 -2.66
C VAL A 52 6.68 3.62 -1.98
N CYS A 53 6.54 3.95 -0.70
CA CYS A 53 5.27 3.73 -0.01
C CYS A 53 4.21 4.75 -0.40
N GLY A 54 4.60 5.85 -1.07
CA GLY A 54 3.72 6.95 -1.48
C GLY A 54 3.29 7.87 -0.35
N LYS A 55 3.87 7.73 0.85
CA LYS A 55 3.57 8.60 1.98
C LYS A 55 4.20 9.97 1.79
N ASP A 56 3.40 11.00 2.02
CA ASP A 56 3.80 12.41 2.04
C ASP A 56 3.97 12.84 3.50
N ASP A 57 5.20 13.11 3.91
CA ASP A 57 5.54 13.56 5.27
C ASP A 57 6.43 14.80 5.22
N LYS A 58 6.49 15.49 6.37
CA LYS A 58 7.43 16.62 6.55
C LYS A 58 8.86 16.12 6.72
N GLU A 59 9.81 17.00 6.46
CA GLU A 59 11.24 16.73 6.61
C GLU A 59 11.64 16.21 8.00
N GLU A 60 11.01 16.75 9.05
CA GLU A 60 11.25 16.41 10.45
C GLU A 60 10.84 14.99 10.82
N MET A 61 9.91 14.40 10.05
CA MET A 61 9.44 13.03 10.23
C MET A 61 10.33 12.00 9.49
N MET A 62 11.25 12.47 8.64
CA MET A 62 12.16 11.59 7.91
C MET A 62 13.32 11.20 8.82
N VAL A 63 13.64 9.90 8.83
CA VAL A 63 14.74 9.39 9.67
C VAL A 63 16.05 9.71 8.95
N ALA A 64 16.93 10.44 9.64
CA ALA A 64 18.30 10.61 9.20
C ALA A 64 19.08 9.35 9.61
N ILE A 65 19.52 8.60 8.60
CA ILE A 65 20.22 7.33 8.77
C ILE A 65 21.64 7.45 8.22
N ASP A 66 22.60 6.83 8.89
CA ASP A 66 23.99 6.71 8.43
C ASP A 66 24.15 5.52 7.46
N TRP A 67 25.17 5.52 6.61
CA TRP A 67 25.40 4.45 5.62
C TRP A 67 25.49 3.06 6.26
N ARG A 68 26.08 2.95 7.46
CA ARG A 68 26.17 1.69 8.21
C ARG A 68 24.80 1.14 8.60
N GLU A 69 23.90 2.00 9.06
CA GLU A 69 22.55 1.60 9.44
C GLU A 69 21.73 1.17 8.22
N SER A 70 21.98 1.77 7.05
CA SER A 70 21.36 1.32 5.80
C SER A 70 21.83 -0.07 5.37
N GLU A 71 23.10 -0.43 5.59
CA GLU A 71 23.56 -1.79 5.29
C GLU A 71 22.85 -2.82 6.17
N ILE A 72 22.68 -2.52 7.46
CA ILE A 72 21.94 -3.36 8.40
C ILE A 72 20.48 -3.53 7.96
N LEU A 73 19.82 -2.46 7.50
CA LEU A 73 18.45 -2.52 7.00
C LEU A 73 18.33 -3.41 5.74
N LEU A 74 19.29 -3.32 4.83
CA LEU A 74 19.34 -4.16 3.63
C LEU A 74 19.59 -5.63 3.98
N GLU A 75 20.45 -5.91 4.95
CA GLU A 75 20.71 -7.27 5.43
C GLU A 75 19.49 -7.87 6.13
N ASN A 76 18.81 -7.08 6.96
CA ASN A 76 17.54 -7.47 7.58
C ASN A 76 16.48 -7.78 6.53
N GLN A 77 16.38 -6.96 5.47
CA GLN A 77 15.43 -7.20 4.38
C GLN A 77 15.77 -8.48 3.60
N LYS A 78 17.04 -8.75 3.30
CA LYS A 78 17.47 -10.00 2.65
C LYS A 78 17.18 -11.22 3.53
N THR A 79 17.43 -11.12 4.82
CA THR A 79 17.15 -12.19 5.79
C THR A 79 15.65 -12.48 5.86
N LEU A 80 14.84 -11.42 5.95
CA LEU A 80 13.38 -11.52 5.90
C LEU A 80 12.89 -12.17 4.60
N GLU A 81 13.45 -11.76 3.46
CA GLU A 81 13.13 -12.35 2.16
C GLU A 81 13.47 -13.84 2.12
N ASN A 82 14.67 -14.23 2.57
CA ASN A 82 15.09 -15.63 2.58
C ASN A 82 14.16 -16.51 3.45
N ASN A 83 13.73 -16.00 4.60
CA ASN A 83 12.83 -16.72 5.50
C ASN A 83 11.42 -16.87 4.92
N LEU A 84 10.94 -15.88 4.18
CA LEU A 84 9.59 -15.89 3.58
C LEU A 84 9.54 -16.56 2.20
N ARG A 85 10.69 -16.69 1.52
CA ARG A 85 10.81 -17.31 0.20
C ARG A 85 10.06 -18.63 0.02
N PRO A 86 10.10 -19.61 0.96
CA PRO A 86 9.34 -20.85 0.80
C PRO A 86 7.82 -20.67 0.85
N LYS A 87 7.34 -19.52 1.33
CA LYS A 87 5.92 -19.17 1.50
C LYS A 87 5.41 -18.20 0.43
N PHE A 88 6.26 -17.77 -0.50
CA PHE A 88 5.83 -16.89 -1.60
C PHE A 88 4.82 -17.57 -2.51
N ASP A 89 3.85 -16.77 -2.95
CA ASP A 89 2.74 -17.14 -3.82
C ASP A 89 1.84 -18.24 -3.24
N ARG A 90 1.97 -18.51 -1.93
CA ARG A 90 1.11 -19.43 -1.19
C ARG A 90 0.11 -18.67 -0.35
N TRP A 91 -1.03 -19.31 -0.12
CA TRP A 91 -2.16 -18.74 0.59
C TRP A 91 -2.32 -19.37 1.97
N PHE A 92 -2.78 -18.61 2.95
CA PHE A 92 -3.14 -19.14 4.26
C PHE A 92 -4.39 -18.45 4.80
N ASN A 93 -5.11 -19.14 5.68
CA ASN A 93 -6.32 -18.62 6.31
C ASN A 93 -6.02 -18.18 7.76
N PHE A 94 -6.50 -17.00 8.15
CA PHE A 94 -6.42 -16.49 9.51
C PHE A 94 -7.61 -15.56 9.78
N GLU A 95 -8.33 -15.75 10.90
CA GLU A 95 -9.46 -14.90 11.31
C GLU A 95 -10.44 -14.55 10.16
N ASP A 96 -10.97 -15.57 9.48
CA ASP A 96 -11.94 -15.47 8.37
C ASP A 96 -11.44 -14.70 7.13
N SER A 97 -10.14 -14.46 7.02
CA SER A 97 -9.51 -13.77 5.91
C SER A 97 -8.46 -14.64 5.24
N LEU A 98 -8.37 -14.53 3.92
CA LEU A 98 -7.35 -15.21 3.13
C LEU A 98 -6.15 -14.29 2.94
N TYR A 99 -4.95 -14.81 3.15
CA TYR A 99 -3.73 -14.06 3.03
C TYR A 99 -2.78 -14.69 2.01
N LYS A 100 -2.05 -13.85 1.27
CA LYS A 100 -1.01 -14.29 0.32
C LYS A 100 0.26 -13.48 0.52
N ILE A 101 1.40 -14.16 0.58
CA ILE A 101 2.71 -13.51 0.67
C ILE A 101 3.25 -13.34 -0.74
N VAL A 102 3.54 -12.10 -1.12
CA VAL A 102 3.95 -11.75 -2.48
C VAL A 102 5.09 -10.75 -2.47
N LYS A 103 5.93 -10.79 -3.50
CA LYS A 103 7.00 -9.80 -3.71
C LYS A 103 6.71 -8.96 -4.94
N ALA A 104 6.51 -7.66 -4.76
CA ALA A 104 6.32 -6.74 -5.88
C ALA A 104 7.16 -5.48 -5.70
N ARG A 105 7.79 -5.05 -6.80
CA ARG A 105 8.60 -3.83 -6.87
C ARG A 105 9.71 -3.74 -5.82
N GLY A 106 10.23 -4.88 -5.37
CA GLY A 106 11.25 -4.97 -4.33
C GLY A 106 10.73 -5.03 -2.89
N TYR A 107 9.40 -5.06 -2.69
CA TYR A 107 8.77 -5.11 -1.36
C TYR A 107 8.15 -6.47 -1.09
N LEU A 108 8.21 -6.87 0.17
CA LEU A 108 7.51 -8.03 0.71
C LEU A 108 6.16 -7.59 1.22
N LEU A 109 5.11 -8.03 0.54
CA LEU A 109 3.74 -7.60 0.78
C LEU A 109 2.92 -8.80 1.27
N LEU A 110 1.94 -8.48 2.09
CA LEU A 110 0.90 -9.41 2.52
C LEU A 110 -0.42 -8.93 1.93
N LEU A 111 -0.99 -9.70 1.01
CA LEU A 111 -2.36 -9.47 0.56
C LEU A 111 -3.30 -9.99 1.64
N LYS A 112 -4.29 -9.19 2.02
CA LYS A 112 -5.40 -9.59 2.86
C LYS A 112 -6.67 -9.54 2.01
N VAL A 113 -7.25 -10.70 1.74
CA VAL A 113 -8.51 -10.85 1.03
C VAL A 113 -9.61 -11.08 2.04
N THR A 114 -10.53 -10.12 2.08
CA THR A 114 -11.79 -10.19 2.82
C THR A 114 -12.94 -10.35 1.84
N LYS A 115 -14.17 -10.57 2.32
CA LYS A 115 -15.36 -10.71 1.46
C LYS A 115 -15.49 -9.61 0.40
N ASN A 116 -15.10 -8.37 0.74
CA ASN A 116 -15.44 -7.18 -0.05
C ASN A 116 -14.21 -6.44 -0.57
N ASN A 117 -13.02 -6.79 -0.12
CA ASN A 117 -11.83 -5.99 -0.38
C ASN A 117 -10.57 -6.84 -0.39
N ILE A 118 -9.60 -6.38 -1.17
CA ILE A 118 -8.26 -6.90 -1.19
C ILE A 118 -7.33 -5.76 -0.79
N GLU A 119 -6.81 -5.89 0.42
CA GLU A 119 -5.88 -4.94 1.01
C GLU A 119 -4.46 -5.45 0.85
N THR A 120 -3.52 -4.52 0.74
CA THR A 120 -2.10 -4.83 0.61
C THR A 120 -1.38 -4.21 1.79
N LEU A 121 -0.75 -5.05 2.59
CA LEU A 121 -0.01 -4.68 3.80
C LEU A 121 1.48 -4.88 3.56
N LEU A 122 2.32 -4.07 4.19
CA LEU A 122 3.78 -4.23 4.12
C LEU A 122 4.23 -5.16 5.24
N ILE A 123 5.01 -6.19 4.89
CA ILE A 123 5.62 -7.08 5.89
C ILE A 123 6.86 -6.40 6.46
N LYS A 124 6.95 -6.37 7.79
CA LYS A 124 8.07 -5.75 8.53
C LYS A 124 9.00 -6.77 9.15
N GLU A 125 8.40 -7.75 9.81
CA GLU A 125 9.13 -8.75 10.56
C GLU A 125 8.42 -10.10 10.37
N TYR A 126 9.21 -11.16 10.40
CA TYR A 126 8.72 -12.53 10.43
C TYR A 126 9.55 -13.31 11.45
N SER A 127 8.86 -13.98 12.36
CA SER A 127 9.46 -14.89 13.33
C SER A 127 9.20 -16.32 12.86
N SER A 128 10.25 -17.03 12.47
CA SER A 128 10.15 -18.43 12.03
C SER A 128 9.70 -19.36 13.16
N ASP A 129 10.11 -19.07 14.40
CA ASP A 129 9.84 -19.93 15.57
C ASP A 129 8.37 -19.91 15.97
N THR A 130 7.75 -18.74 15.93
CA THR A 130 6.35 -18.54 16.31
C THR A 130 5.42 -18.49 15.10
N ASN A 131 5.98 -18.50 13.89
CA ASN A 131 5.26 -18.31 12.64
C ASN A 131 4.35 -17.06 12.65
N ILE A 132 4.87 -15.94 13.17
CA ILE A 132 4.15 -14.65 13.25
C ILE A 132 4.69 -13.70 12.20
N ILE A 133 3.80 -13.11 11.39
CA ILE A 133 4.09 -12.00 10.49
C ILE A 133 3.61 -10.70 11.12
N LYS A 134 4.52 -9.73 11.27
CA LYS A 134 4.15 -8.36 11.66
C LYS A 134 4.03 -7.48 10.44
N THR A 135 2.93 -6.75 10.34
CA THR A 135 2.61 -5.89 9.20
C THR A 135 2.32 -4.45 9.60
N THR A 136 2.41 -3.52 8.64
CA THR A 136 1.91 -2.15 8.79
C THR A 136 0.60 -1.94 8.05
N SER A 137 -0.27 -1.12 8.64
CA SER A 137 -1.71 -1.04 8.32
C SER A 137 -2.08 -0.21 7.09
N SER A 138 -1.18 0.51 6.44
CA SER A 138 -1.53 1.15 5.16
C SER A 138 -0.34 1.45 4.26
N LEU A 139 -0.44 1.01 3.01
CA LEU A 139 0.35 1.50 1.89
C LEU A 139 -0.47 2.55 1.12
N SER A 140 0.20 3.44 0.39
CA SER A 140 -0.51 4.45 -0.42
C SER A 140 -1.46 3.80 -1.44
N ASN A 141 -2.37 4.62 -1.99
CA ASN A 141 -3.28 4.23 -3.07
C ASN A 141 -2.59 3.58 -4.28
N LYS A 142 -1.26 3.75 -4.47
CA LYS A 142 -0.48 3.10 -5.52
C LYS A 142 -0.33 1.59 -5.34
N PHE A 143 -0.50 1.09 -4.12
CA PHE A 143 -0.40 -0.34 -3.76
C PHE A 143 -1.76 -1.00 -3.59
N LYS A 144 -2.86 -0.29 -3.83
CA LYS A 144 -4.19 -0.90 -3.79
C LYS A 144 -4.30 -1.94 -4.90
N ALA A 145 -4.54 -3.19 -4.55
CA ALA A 145 -4.78 -4.26 -5.52
C ALA A 145 -6.08 -4.02 -6.32
N LEU A 146 -7.10 -3.43 -5.68
CA LEU A 146 -8.40 -3.17 -6.29
C LEU A 146 -8.71 -1.68 -6.45
N LYS A 147 -9.44 -1.36 -7.52
CA LYS A 147 -10.11 -0.09 -7.73
C LYS A 147 -11.57 -0.34 -8.11
N THR A 148 -12.48 0.43 -7.53
CA THR A 148 -13.87 0.47 -7.96
C THR A 148 -14.02 1.51 -9.06
N ASN A 149 -14.66 1.14 -10.18
CA ASN A 149 -14.95 2.10 -11.24
C ASN A 149 -15.96 3.14 -10.76
N SER A 150 -15.46 4.33 -10.41
CA SER A 150 -16.21 5.41 -9.76
C SER A 150 -17.15 6.20 -10.68
N ALA A 151 -17.45 5.72 -11.90
CA ALA A 151 -18.45 6.36 -12.76
C ALA A 151 -19.88 6.34 -12.17
N ALA A 152 -20.08 5.71 -11.01
CA ALA A 152 -21.38 5.56 -10.33
C ALA A 152 -21.45 6.24 -8.94
N ASN A 153 -20.49 7.09 -8.55
CA ASN A 153 -20.50 7.70 -7.21
C ASN A 153 -21.46 8.90 -7.05
N ASN A 154 -22.25 9.27 -8.07
CA ASN A 154 -23.27 10.31 -7.96
C ASN A 154 -24.65 9.79 -7.49
N SER A 155 -24.76 8.54 -7.02
CA SER A 155 -26.03 7.94 -6.62
C SER A 155 -25.87 7.08 -5.37
N MET A 156 -25.54 7.68 -4.23
CA MET A 156 -25.55 6.94 -2.96
C MET A 156 -25.90 7.83 -1.77
N ASN A 157 -27.08 8.45 -1.85
CA ASN A 157 -27.85 8.86 -0.68
C ASN A 157 -29.26 8.27 -0.84
N ASN A 158 -29.42 6.97 -0.56
CA ASN A 158 -30.59 6.41 0.12
C ASN A 158 -30.67 4.87 0.05
N SER A 159 -30.89 4.30 1.24
CA SER A 159 -31.68 3.11 1.55
C SER A 159 -31.17 1.71 1.20
N GLY A 160 -31.34 0.82 2.18
CA GLY A 160 -31.61 -0.60 1.97
C GLY A 160 -30.40 -1.47 1.66
N TYR A 161 -29.97 -2.26 2.64
CA TYR A 161 -29.05 -3.39 2.45
C TYR A 161 -29.74 -4.47 1.59
N ASN A 162 -29.74 -4.28 0.27
CA ASN A 162 -30.25 -5.25 -0.70
C ASN A 162 -29.07 -6.06 -1.27
N SER A 163 -29.18 -7.39 -1.24
CA SER A 163 -28.20 -8.34 -1.79
C SER A 163 -27.82 -8.03 -3.26
N SER A 164 -28.71 -7.42 -4.03
CA SER A 164 -28.46 -7.04 -5.42
C SER A 164 -27.42 -5.92 -5.59
N ILE A 165 -27.21 -5.08 -4.57
CA ILE A 165 -26.19 -4.02 -4.59
C ILE A 165 -24.79 -4.64 -4.46
N TYR A 166 -24.66 -5.72 -3.71
CA TYR A 166 -23.39 -6.41 -3.49
C TYR A 166 -22.81 -6.98 -4.79
N ASP A 167 -23.63 -7.73 -5.52
CA ASP A 167 -23.24 -8.29 -6.83
C ASP A 167 -22.90 -7.17 -7.82
N SER A 168 -23.57 -6.01 -7.72
CA SER A 168 -23.30 -4.85 -8.57
C SER A 168 -21.94 -4.18 -8.27
N ILE A 169 -21.43 -4.28 -7.04
CA ILE A 169 -20.15 -3.69 -6.62
C ILE A 169 -19.00 -4.60 -7.02
N ILE A 170 -19.11 -5.91 -6.76
CA ILE A 170 -18.06 -6.88 -7.12
C ILE A 170 -17.85 -6.92 -8.62
N ASN A 171 -18.92 -6.92 -9.41
CA ASN A 171 -18.81 -6.91 -10.88
C ASN A 171 -18.16 -5.63 -11.44
N LYS A 172 -18.02 -4.57 -10.64
CA LYS A 172 -17.35 -3.31 -11.02
C LYS A 172 -15.92 -3.20 -10.49
N MET A 173 -15.43 -4.20 -9.76
CA MET A 173 -14.06 -4.23 -9.27
C MET A 173 -13.11 -4.55 -10.42
N ILE A 174 -12.04 -3.76 -10.53
CA ILE A 174 -10.96 -3.99 -11.48
C ILE A 174 -9.66 -4.02 -10.70
N LEU A 175 -8.79 -4.97 -11.05
CA LEU A 175 -7.42 -5.02 -10.57
C LEU A 175 -6.66 -3.80 -11.08
N THR A 176 -5.93 -3.14 -10.19
CA THR A 176 -4.96 -2.12 -10.59
C THR A 176 -3.76 -2.79 -11.27
N PRO A 177 -2.85 -2.02 -11.89
CA PRO A 177 -1.62 -2.60 -12.45
C PRO A 177 -0.83 -3.44 -11.44
N ILE A 178 -0.78 -3.01 -10.17
CA ILE A 178 -0.14 -3.80 -9.12
C ILE A 178 -1.02 -5.01 -8.74
N GLY A 179 -2.34 -4.89 -8.72
CA GLY A 179 -3.24 -6.03 -8.51
C GLY A 179 -2.99 -7.17 -9.52
N ASN A 180 -2.77 -6.84 -10.79
CA ASN A 180 -2.42 -7.81 -11.84
C ASN A 180 -1.02 -8.43 -11.65
N GLU A 181 -0.10 -7.74 -10.99
CA GLU A 181 1.21 -8.30 -10.62
C GLU A 181 1.09 -9.27 -9.43
N LEU A 182 0.05 -9.12 -8.60
CA LEU A 182 -0.08 -9.79 -7.28
C LEU A 182 -1.03 -10.98 -7.27
N ILE A 183 -2.04 -10.98 -8.14
CA ILE A 183 -3.14 -11.94 -8.18
C ILE A 183 -3.29 -12.43 -9.61
N THR A 184 -3.38 -13.74 -9.79
CA THR A 184 -3.61 -14.31 -11.13
C THR A 184 -5.05 -14.05 -11.57
N GLU A 185 -5.31 -14.08 -12.88
CA GLU A 185 -6.66 -13.88 -13.41
C GLU A 185 -7.65 -14.93 -12.85
N GLU A 186 -7.21 -16.18 -12.71
CA GLU A 186 -8.02 -17.28 -12.18
C GLU A 186 -8.35 -17.10 -10.68
N GLU A 187 -7.38 -16.66 -9.88
CA GLU A 187 -7.58 -16.31 -8.47
C GLU A 187 -8.62 -15.16 -8.37
N PHE A 188 -8.46 -14.13 -9.20
CA PHE A 188 -9.35 -12.98 -9.18
C PHE A 188 -10.78 -13.31 -9.66
N ASP A 189 -10.92 -14.14 -10.68
CA ASP A 189 -12.23 -14.57 -11.16
C ASP A 189 -12.93 -15.51 -10.18
N SER A 190 -12.17 -16.32 -9.43
CA SER A 190 -12.69 -17.10 -8.30
C SER A 190 -13.14 -16.18 -7.17
N PHE A 191 -12.36 -15.14 -6.84
CA PHE A 191 -12.72 -14.12 -5.85
C PHE A 191 -13.99 -13.35 -6.23
N LYS A 192 -14.18 -12.99 -7.50
CA LYS A 192 -15.42 -12.33 -7.97
C LYS A 192 -16.67 -13.17 -7.74
N LYS A 193 -16.54 -14.50 -7.70
CA LYS A 193 -17.65 -15.41 -7.38
C LYS A 193 -17.89 -15.50 -5.86
N GLY A 194 -17.00 -14.95 -5.04
CA GLY A 194 -17.06 -14.95 -3.58
C GLY A 194 -15.80 -15.54 -2.93
N ILE A 195 -15.57 -15.18 -1.66
CA ILE A 195 -14.40 -15.65 -0.91
C ILE A 195 -14.38 -17.17 -0.75
N ASP A 196 -15.55 -17.81 -0.60
CA ASP A 196 -15.66 -19.26 -0.46
C ASP A 196 -15.24 -19.98 -1.77
N ASN A 197 -15.57 -19.38 -2.91
CA ASN A 197 -15.14 -19.89 -4.22
C ASN A 197 -13.62 -19.76 -4.40
N LEU A 198 -13.03 -18.64 -3.95
CA LEU A 198 -11.57 -18.51 -3.90
C LEU A 198 -10.97 -19.57 -2.97
N PHE A 199 -11.52 -19.77 -1.77
CA PHE A 199 -11.03 -20.78 -0.83
C PHE A 199 -11.02 -22.18 -1.45
N HIS A 200 -12.14 -22.62 -2.05
CA HIS A 200 -12.24 -23.91 -2.72
C HIS A 200 -11.29 -24.05 -3.91
N PHE A 201 -11.10 -22.98 -4.69
CA PHE A 201 -10.11 -22.95 -5.77
C PHE A 201 -8.69 -23.17 -5.24
N LEU A 202 -8.32 -22.48 -4.15
CA LEU A 202 -7.00 -22.60 -3.54
C LEU A 202 -6.76 -23.98 -2.93
N GLU A 203 -7.78 -24.57 -2.30
CA GLU A 203 -7.74 -25.93 -1.75
C GLU A 203 -7.56 -26.98 -2.85
N SER A 204 -8.34 -26.88 -3.94
CA SER A 204 -8.28 -27.81 -5.07
C SER A 204 -6.91 -27.81 -5.77
N ASN A 205 -6.25 -26.65 -5.81
CA ASN A 205 -4.94 -26.48 -6.41
C ASN A 205 -3.76 -26.64 -5.44
N GLN A 206 -4.02 -27.04 -4.18
CA GLN A 206 -2.99 -27.22 -3.13
C GLN A 206 -2.13 -25.96 -2.89
N LEU A 207 -2.74 -24.78 -3.03
CA LEU A 207 -2.08 -23.49 -2.81
C LEU A 207 -2.18 -23.01 -1.36
N LEU A 208 -3.03 -23.67 -0.55
CA LEU A 208 -3.17 -23.39 0.87
C LEU A 208 -2.04 -24.02 1.68
N ILE A 209 -1.44 -23.24 2.58
CA ILE A 209 -0.48 -23.68 3.58
C ILE A 209 -1.05 -23.53 4.99
N GLU A 210 -0.27 -24.02 5.95
CA GLU A 210 -0.56 -23.89 7.38
C GLU A 210 -0.80 -22.42 7.78
N PRO A 211 -1.72 -22.19 8.72
CA PRO A 211 -2.04 -20.84 9.19
C PRO A 211 -0.80 -20.16 9.77
N ILE A 212 -0.70 -18.86 9.47
CA ILE A 212 0.35 -17.98 9.96
C ILE A 212 -0.34 -16.89 10.75
N GLU A 213 0.13 -16.64 11.97
CA GLU A 213 -0.43 -15.58 12.80
C GLU A 213 -0.04 -14.22 12.23
N VAL A 214 -1.02 -13.32 12.13
CA VAL A 214 -0.81 -11.98 11.58
C VAL A 214 -1.03 -10.94 12.67
N SER A 215 0.03 -10.23 13.02
CA SER A 215 -0.03 -9.07 13.92
C SER A 215 -0.02 -7.79 13.09
N ILE A 216 -1.13 -7.05 13.13
CA ILE A 216 -1.27 -5.77 12.43
C ILE A 216 -0.94 -4.66 13.42
N ASN A 217 0.19 -3.99 13.22
CA ASN A 217 0.49 -2.79 13.98
C ASN A 217 -0.41 -1.65 13.47
N GLN A 218 -1.49 -1.39 14.20
CA GLN A 218 -2.29 -0.17 14.05
C GLN A 218 -1.51 0.97 14.69
N ARG A 219 -1.11 1.96 13.91
CA ARG A 219 -0.58 3.19 14.50
C ARG A 219 -1.75 3.97 15.10
N THR A 220 -1.75 4.07 16.42
CA THR A 220 -2.51 5.05 17.19
C THR A 220 -1.98 6.46 16.93
#